data_AF-A0AAD2D6X6-F1
#
_entry.id   AF-A0AAD2D6X6-F1
#
_cell.length_a   1.000
_cell.length_b   1.000
_cell.length_c   1.000
_cell.angle_alpha   90.00
_cell.angle_beta   90.00
_cell.angle_gamma   90.00
#
_symmetry.space_group_name_H-M   'P 1'
#
loop_
_entity.id
_entity.type
_entity.pdbx_description
1 polymer ?
#
loop_
_entity_poly.entity_id
_entity_poly.type
_entity_poly.pdbx_seq_one_letter_code
_entity_poly.pdbx_strand_id
1 'polypeptide(L)'
;MEATKTINLTELETAIEDAWTENKVPFFFDTQGNAEIFFKYKANLVELSRMQVALAAEETTVDDVKEKMRAQLVYSLKAGDAYVIFLDKLMGKFEDYYDEECIPKELFDPTEIVKPEIYKKILKEDEDVDNFGNKGGFYHQETFRVVVLSTRTPDSEDNSDIAEHLEPEKFEFIKIE
;
A
#
# COMPACT_ATOMS: atom_id res chain seq x y z
N MET A 1 -10.29 -16.38 -6.98
CA MET A 1 -10.17 -15.42 -5.87
C MET A 1 -10.53 -16.14 -4.57
N GLU A 2 -9.80 -15.88 -3.48
CA GLU A 2 -10.21 -16.33 -2.14
C GLU A 2 -11.60 -15.76 -1.78
N ALA A 3 -12.22 -16.28 -0.72
CA ALA A 3 -13.51 -15.78 -0.26
C ALA A 3 -13.38 -14.32 0.22
N THR A 4 -14.16 -13.42 -0.36
CA THR A 4 -14.21 -12.01 0.05
C THR A 4 -14.98 -11.87 1.37
N LYS A 5 -14.35 -11.30 2.40
CA LYS A 5 -15.00 -10.95 3.68
C LYS A 5 -15.80 -9.67 3.52
N THR A 6 -16.96 -9.55 4.14
CA THR A 6 -17.76 -8.31 4.12
C THR A 6 -17.71 -7.63 5.47
N ILE A 7 -17.49 -6.31 5.49
CA ILE A 7 -17.47 -5.49 6.71
C ILE A 7 -18.22 -4.16 6.50
N ASN A 8 -18.58 -3.49 7.59
CA ASN A 8 -19.01 -2.10 7.57
C ASN A 8 -17.80 -1.15 7.61
N LEU A 9 -17.98 0.09 7.16
CA LEU A 9 -16.93 1.14 7.21
C LEU A 9 -16.33 1.33 8.62
N THR A 10 -17.15 1.18 9.67
CA THR A 10 -16.71 1.34 11.07
C THR A 10 -15.75 0.25 11.53
N GLU A 11 -15.62 -0.83 10.79
CA GLU A 11 -14.77 -1.99 11.11
C GLU A 11 -13.42 -1.94 10.38
N LEU A 12 -13.14 -0.87 9.63
CA LEU A 12 -11.93 -0.74 8.81
C LEU A 12 -10.63 -0.95 9.60
N GLU A 13 -10.49 -0.26 10.73
CA GLU A 13 -9.26 -0.33 11.54
C GLU A 13 -9.06 -1.76 12.08
N THR A 14 -10.12 -2.38 12.61
CA THR A 14 -10.07 -3.78 13.08
C THR A 14 -9.69 -4.73 11.96
N ALA A 15 -10.28 -4.56 10.77
CA ALA A 15 -9.99 -5.41 9.62
C ALA A 15 -8.55 -5.30 9.13
N ILE A 16 -7.93 -4.12 9.25
CA ILE A 16 -6.51 -3.93 8.94
C ILE A 16 -5.64 -4.70 9.93
N GLU A 17 -5.93 -4.59 11.22
CA GLU A 17 -5.18 -5.28 12.28
C GLU A 17 -5.33 -6.81 12.21
N ASP A 18 -6.54 -7.30 11.94
CA ASP A 18 -6.82 -8.72 11.75
C ASP A 18 -6.00 -9.28 10.58
N ALA A 19 -6.03 -8.63 9.42
CA ALA A 19 -5.28 -9.06 8.23
C ALA A 19 -3.78 -9.11 8.51
N TRP A 20 -3.23 -8.07 9.15
CA TRP A 20 -1.81 -8.02 9.51
C TRP A 20 -1.42 -9.08 10.54
N THR A 21 -2.30 -9.41 11.48
CA THR A 21 -2.10 -10.52 12.43
C THR A 21 -2.02 -11.88 11.71
N GLU A 22 -2.72 -12.01 10.59
CA GLU A 22 -2.66 -13.19 9.71
C GLU A 22 -1.51 -13.13 8.68
N ASN A 23 -0.62 -12.13 8.77
CA ASN A 23 0.47 -11.86 7.82
C ASN A 23 -0.03 -11.60 6.39
N LYS A 24 -1.20 -10.97 6.26
CA LYS A 24 -1.80 -10.57 4.99
C LYS A 24 -1.95 -9.05 4.90
N VAL A 25 -1.93 -8.54 3.67
CA VAL A 25 -2.29 -7.14 3.36
C VAL A 25 -3.79 -7.06 3.11
N PRO A 26 -4.54 -6.20 3.81
CA PRO A 26 -5.94 -5.99 3.51
C PRO A 26 -6.09 -5.32 2.13
N PHE A 27 -6.90 -5.94 1.27
CA PHE A 27 -7.33 -5.40 -0.02
C PHE A 27 -8.81 -5.06 0.06
N PHE A 28 -9.12 -3.78 0.20
CA PHE A 28 -10.49 -3.29 0.31
C PHE A 28 -11.11 -2.99 -1.06
N PHE A 29 -12.31 -3.49 -1.27
CA PHE A 29 -13.24 -3.11 -2.32
C PHE A 29 -14.29 -2.16 -1.74
N ASP A 30 -14.16 -0.87 -2.05
CA ASP A 30 -15.04 0.21 -1.62
C ASP A 30 -15.86 0.74 -2.79
N THR A 31 -16.99 0.08 -3.07
CA THR A 31 -17.84 0.45 -4.21
C THR A 31 -18.56 1.80 -4.02
N GLN A 32 -18.56 2.35 -2.80
CA GLN A 32 -19.24 3.60 -2.47
C GLN A 32 -18.27 4.80 -2.38
N GLY A 33 -16.96 4.57 -2.27
CA GLY A 33 -15.93 5.62 -2.16
C GLY A 33 -15.81 6.25 -0.77
N ASN A 34 -16.40 5.63 0.27
CA ASN A 34 -16.39 6.15 1.63
C ASN A 34 -15.05 5.91 2.36
N ALA A 35 -14.38 4.80 2.07
CA ALA A 35 -13.09 4.44 2.66
C ALA A 35 -11.97 5.33 2.13
N GLU A 36 -12.02 5.79 0.88
CA GLU A 36 -11.07 6.78 0.35
C GLU A 36 -11.08 8.05 1.23
N ILE A 37 -12.28 8.55 1.57
CA ILE A 37 -12.43 9.72 2.44
C ILE A 37 -11.85 9.44 3.82
N PHE A 38 -12.14 8.27 4.40
CA PHE A 38 -11.58 7.87 5.69
C PHE A 38 -10.05 7.90 5.68
N PHE A 39 -9.41 7.25 4.69
CA PHE A 39 -7.96 7.16 4.61
C PHE A 39 -7.29 8.51 4.31
N LYS A 40 -7.93 9.41 3.56
CA LYS A 40 -7.41 10.78 3.38
C LYS A 40 -7.20 11.56 4.67
N TYR A 41 -7.97 11.24 5.73
CA TYR A 41 -7.84 11.89 7.04
C TYR A 41 -7.01 11.09 8.06
N LYS A 42 -6.86 9.78 7.85
CA LYS A 42 -6.34 8.84 8.86
C LYS A 42 -5.04 8.16 8.48
N ALA A 43 -4.65 8.23 7.21
CA ALA A 43 -3.57 7.43 6.66
C ALA A 43 -2.80 8.22 5.60
N ASN A 44 -1.71 7.63 5.15
CA ASN A 44 -0.96 8.14 4.02
C ASN A 44 -1.46 7.49 2.72
N LEU A 45 -2.36 8.18 2.02
CA LEU A 45 -2.99 7.67 0.80
C LEU A 45 -2.22 8.09 -0.45
N VAL A 46 -1.80 7.08 -1.22
CA VAL A 46 -1.11 7.21 -2.50
C VAL A 46 -2.06 6.84 -3.63
N GLU A 47 -2.48 7.85 -4.40
CA GLU A 47 -3.38 7.69 -5.55
C GLU A 47 -2.62 7.18 -6.79
N LEU A 48 -2.26 5.89 -6.81
CA LEU A 48 -1.51 5.29 -7.92
C LEU A 48 -2.28 5.39 -9.25
N SER A 49 -3.60 5.25 -9.23
CA SER A 49 -4.44 5.39 -10.43
C SER A 49 -4.27 6.75 -11.12
N ARG A 50 -4.16 7.85 -10.36
CA ARG A 50 -3.90 9.18 -10.93
C ARG A 50 -2.50 9.29 -11.49
N MET A 51 -1.52 8.68 -10.85
CA MET A 51 -0.13 8.65 -11.36
C MET A 51 -0.03 7.88 -12.68
N GLN A 52 -0.80 6.80 -12.82
CA GLN A 52 -0.89 6.05 -14.08
C GLN A 52 -1.49 6.85 -15.22
N VAL A 53 -2.54 7.64 -14.94
CA VAL A 53 -3.11 8.56 -15.93
C VAL A 53 -2.06 9.61 -16.34
N ALA A 54 -1.32 10.18 -15.39
CA ALA A 54 -0.25 11.14 -15.68
C ALA A 54 0.91 10.52 -16.49
N LEU A 55 1.28 9.26 -16.22
CA LEU A 55 2.26 8.51 -17.01
C LEU A 55 1.80 8.34 -18.46
N ALA A 56 0.53 7.94 -18.66
CA ALA A 56 -0.03 7.77 -20.00
C ALA A 56 -0.16 9.09 -20.78
N ALA A 57 -0.27 10.22 -20.06
CA ALA A 57 -0.27 11.58 -20.62
C ALA A 57 1.14 12.17 -20.82
N GLU A 58 2.20 11.42 -20.50
CA GLU A 58 3.61 11.88 -20.53
C GLU A 58 3.87 13.11 -19.62
N GLU A 59 3.05 13.30 -18.58
CA GLU A 59 3.17 14.40 -17.60
C GLU A 59 4.10 14.07 -16.43
N THR A 60 4.45 12.79 -16.26
CA THR A 60 5.38 12.28 -15.25
C THR A 60 6.14 11.07 -15.79
N THR A 61 7.19 10.64 -15.10
CA THR A 61 7.97 9.45 -15.47
C THR A 61 7.79 8.32 -14.46
N VAL A 62 8.14 7.09 -14.84
CA VAL A 62 8.06 5.93 -13.91
C VAL A 62 8.95 6.16 -12.69
N ASP A 63 10.12 6.77 -12.88
CA ASP A 63 11.06 7.08 -11.80
C ASP A 63 10.47 8.11 -10.82
N ASP A 64 9.75 9.13 -11.32
CA ASP A 64 9.04 10.08 -10.46
C ASP A 64 7.95 9.41 -9.62
N VAL A 65 7.22 8.45 -10.22
CA VAL A 65 6.19 7.67 -9.53
C VAL A 65 6.83 6.79 -8.44
N LYS A 66 7.91 6.07 -8.77
CA LYS A 66 8.67 5.25 -7.83
C LYS A 66 9.18 6.08 -6.65
N GLU A 67 9.81 7.22 -6.90
CA GLU A 67 10.31 8.11 -5.84
C GLU A 67 9.17 8.65 -4.97
N LYS A 68 8.05 9.03 -5.58
CA LYS A 68 6.89 9.51 -4.83
C LYS A 68 6.30 8.43 -3.94
N MET A 69 6.14 7.22 -4.44
CA MET A 69 5.68 6.08 -3.65
C MET A 69 6.67 5.74 -2.52
N ARG A 70 7.98 5.72 -2.82
CA ARG A 70 9.05 5.49 -1.84
C ARG A 70 9.02 6.49 -0.70
N ALA A 71 8.97 7.80 -1.02
CA ALA A 71 8.94 8.85 -0.02
C ALA A 71 7.73 8.72 0.93
N GLN A 72 6.57 8.36 0.39
CA GLN A 72 5.36 8.13 1.18
C GLN A 72 5.44 6.83 2.02
N LEU A 73 6.05 5.77 1.48
CA LEU A 73 6.31 4.54 2.23
C LEU A 73 7.26 4.80 3.41
N VAL A 74 8.39 5.48 3.17
CA VAL A 74 9.37 5.85 4.22
C VAL A 74 8.72 6.72 5.30
N TYR A 75 7.90 7.70 4.89
CA TYR A 75 7.13 8.51 5.84
C TYR A 75 6.22 7.62 6.71
N SER A 76 5.46 6.72 6.10
CA SER A 76 4.49 5.86 6.81
C SER A 76 5.20 4.89 7.76
N LEU A 77 6.32 4.31 7.35
CA LEU A 77 7.18 3.47 8.20
C LEU A 77 7.63 4.23 9.44
N LYS A 78 8.07 5.48 9.28
CA LYS A 78 8.59 6.32 10.37
C LYS A 78 7.47 6.83 11.30
N ALA A 79 6.33 7.21 10.74
CA ALA A 79 5.19 7.75 11.48
C ALA A 79 4.34 6.65 12.15
N GLY A 80 4.35 5.44 11.59
CA GLY A 80 3.45 4.37 12.00
C GLY A 80 2.03 4.51 11.49
N ASP A 81 1.85 5.28 10.42
CA ASP A 81 0.57 5.42 9.74
C ASP A 81 0.38 4.28 8.73
N ALA A 82 -0.87 4.02 8.34
CA ALA A 82 -1.15 3.13 7.24
C ALA A 82 -0.69 3.75 5.90
N TYR A 83 0.07 2.99 5.12
CA TYR A 83 0.42 3.27 3.74
C TYR A 83 -0.64 2.66 2.82
N VAL A 84 -1.51 3.52 2.28
CA VAL A 84 -2.69 3.10 1.52
C VAL A 84 -2.44 3.33 0.03
N ILE A 85 -2.41 2.25 -0.75
CA ILE A 85 -2.29 2.32 -2.20
C ILE A 85 -3.68 2.32 -2.81
N PHE A 86 -4.08 3.45 -3.38
CA PHE A 86 -5.39 3.62 -3.99
C PHE A 86 -5.33 3.41 -5.51
N LEU A 87 -6.01 2.35 -5.95
CA LEU A 87 -6.07 1.90 -7.35
C LEU A 87 -7.31 2.41 -8.09
N ASP A 88 -8.28 2.99 -7.38
CA ASP A 88 -9.60 3.30 -7.94
C ASP A 88 -10.14 2.09 -8.74
N LYS A 89 -10.36 2.24 -10.06
CA LYS A 89 -10.80 1.17 -10.97
C LYS A 89 -9.68 0.54 -11.80
N LEU A 90 -8.47 1.10 -11.76
CA LEU A 90 -7.36 0.67 -12.60
C LEU A 90 -6.46 -0.27 -11.80
N MET A 91 -6.34 -1.53 -12.23
CA MET A 91 -5.28 -2.38 -11.71
C MET A 91 -3.98 -2.00 -12.42
N GLY A 92 -2.99 -1.60 -11.62
CA GLY A 92 -1.64 -1.39 -12.12
C GLY A 92 -0.82 -2.65 -12.15
N LYS A 93 0.17 -2.67 -13.03
CA LYS A 93 1.23 -3.68 -13.02
C LYS A 93 2.25 -3.26 -11.97
N PHE A 94 2.11 -3.78 -10.76
CA PHE A 94 3.02 -3.44 -9.65
C PHE A 94 4.47 -3.82 -9.96
N GLU A 95 4.67 -4.82 -10.82
CA GLU A 95 5.96 -5.30 -11.28
C GLU A 95 6.76 -4.22 -12.02
N ASP A 96 6.08 -3.30 -12.70
CA ASP A 96 6.73 -2.19 -13.40
C ASP A 96 7.29 -1.14 -12.42
N TYR A 97 6.77 -1.11 -11.19
CA TYR A 97 7.19 -0.17 -10.15
C TYR A 97 8.21 -0.78 -9.18
N TYR A 98 8.38 -2.10 -9.13
CA TYR A 98 9.33 -2.72 -8.20
C TYR A 98 10.77 -2.28 -8.48
N ASP A 99 11.45 -1.94 -7.39
CA ASP A 99 12.78 -1.35 -7.36
C ASP A 99 13.35 -1.48 -5.94
N GLU A 100 14.53 -2.08 -5.77
CA GLU A 100 15.08 -2.31 -4.43
C GLU A 100 15.38 -1.01 -3.66
N GLU A 101 15.57 0.11 -4.35
CA GLU A 101 15.87 1.42 -3.76
C GLU A 101 14.61 2.30 -3.60
N CYS A 102 13.50 1.93 -4.26
CA CYS A 102 12.25 2.68 -4.17
C CYS A 102 11.09 1.85 -3.61
N ILE A 103 10.71 0.77 -4.30
CA ILE A 103 9.51 -0.04 -4.04
C ILE A 103 9.90 -1.52 -3.97
N PRO A 104 10.16 -2.06 -2.78
CA PRO A 104 10.63 -3.43 -2.63
C PRO A 104 9.53 -4.40 -3.05
N LYS A 105 9.92 -5.59 -3.54
CA LYS A 105 8.96 -6.65 -3.92
C LYS A 105 8.19 -7.18 -2.71
N GLU A 106 8.80 -7.02 -1.53
CA GLU A 106 8.29 -7.37 -0.22
C GLU A 106 7.20 -6.40 0.28
N LEU A 107 6.87 -5.32 -0.46
CA LEU A 107 5.87 -4.33 -0.05
C LEU A 107 4.55 -4.96 0.42
N PHE A 108 4.14 -6.06 -0.21
CA PHE A 108 2.91 -6.77 0.11
C PHE A 108 3.10 -7.97 1.04
N ASP A 109 4.24 -8.08 1.70
CA ASP A 109 4.51 -9.08 2.73
C ASP A 109 4.70 -8.38 4.09
N PRO A 110 3.68 -8.39 4.96
CA PRO A 110 3.74 -7.75 6.27
C PRO A 110 4.92 -8.17 7.14
N THR A 111 5.43 -9.40 6.96
CA THR A 111 6.54 -9.93 7.75
C THR A 111 7.91 -9.53 7.23
N GLU A 112 8.02 -9.29 5.91
CA GLU A 112 9.28 -8.94 5.27
C GLU A 112 9.48 -7.42 5.18
N ILE A 113 8.43 -6.63 4.87
CA ILE A 113 8.56 -5.18 4.67
C ILE A 113 9.05 -4.43 5.92
N VAL A 114 8.75 -4.97 7.10
CA VAL A 114 9.15 -4.41 8.40
C VAL A 114 10.59 -4.79 8.79
N LYS A 115 11.28 -5.61 8.00
CA LYS A 115 12.65 -6.00 8.33
C LYS A 115 13.66 -4.91 7.95
N PRO A 116 14.64 -4.59 8.83
CA PRO A 116 15.65 -3.57 8.55
C PRO A 116 16.41 -3.77 7.25
N GLU A 117 16.70 -5.01 6.87
CA GLU A 117 17.38 -5.36 5.62
C GLU A 117 16.57 -5.02 4.35
N ILE A 118 15.24 -4.85 4.48
CA ILE A 118 14.35 -4.45 3.40
C ILE A 118 14.16 -2.93 3.45
N TYR A 119 13.58 -2.40 4.53
CA TYR A 119 13.21 -0.99 4.56
C TYR A 119 14.42 -0.04 4.60
N LYS A 120 15.61 -0.47 5.07
CA LYS A 120 16.79 0.41 5.03
C LYS A 120 17.35 0.59 3.62
N LYS A 121 17.05 -0.31 2.68
CA LYS A 121 17.49 -0.16 1.28
C LYS A 121 16.79 0.98 0.55
N ILE A 122 15.58 1.34 0.97
CA ILE A 122 14.79 2.42 0.37
C ILE A 122 15.02 3.78 1.01
N LEU A 123 15.86 3.86 2.05
CA LEU A 123 16.21 5.10 2.71
C LEU A 123 17.30 5.83 1.93
N LYS A 124 17.12 7.14 1.76
CA LYS A 124 18.20 8.04 1.37
C LYS A 124 19.13 8.31 2.55
N GLU A 125 20.34 8.78 2.27
CA GLU A 125 21.38 9.02 3.28
C GLU A 125 20.93 9.99 4.40
N ASP A 126 20.02 10.91 4.10
CA ASP A 126 19.46 11.89 5.05
C ASP A 126 18.20 11.39 5.78
N GLU A 127 17.63 10.27 5.34
CA GLU A 127 16.43 9.67 5.92
C GLU A 127 16.75 8.62 7.01
N ASP A 128 17.93 7.98 6.98
CA ASP A 128 18.36 7.05 8.05
C ASP A 128 18.77 7.80 9.33
N VAL A 129 17.78 8.41 9.97
CA VAL A 129 17.91 9.18 11.21
C VAL A 129 16.80 8.82 12.20
N ASP A 130 17.15 8.74 13.49
CA ASP A 130 16.16 8.61 14.56
C ASP A 130 15.37 9.91 14.80
N ASN A 131 14.51 9.91 15.82
CA ASN A 131 13.71 11.06 16.23
C ASN A 131 14.52 12.22 16.83
N PHE A 132 15.80 12.00 17.15
CA PHE A 132 16.74 12.99 17.67
C PHE A 132 17.74 13.46 16.59
N GLY A 133 17.64 12.94 15.37
CA GLY A 133 18.55 13.26 14.26
C GLY A 133 19.86 12.46 14.25
N ASN A 134 19.99 11.41 15.07
CA ASN A 134 21.17 10.55 15.04
C ASN A 134 21.13 9.64 13.81
N LYS A 135 22.21 9.67 13.02
CA LYS A 135 22.37 8.84 11.82
C LYS A 135 22.39 7.35 12.13
N GLY A 136 21.83 6.54 11.24
CA GLY A 136 21.74 5.07 11.37
C GLY A 136 20.57 4.60 12.23
N GLY A 137 19.79 5.53 12.81
CA GLY A 137 18.78 5.27 13.82
C GLY A 137 17.35 5.16 13.31
N PHE A 138 17.13 5.01 12.01
CA PHE A 138 15.77 4.77 11.51
C PHE A 138 15.27 3.38 11.91
N TYR A 139 14.09 3.38 12.52
CA TYR A 139 13.31 2.19 12.83
C TYR A 139 11.86 2.44 12.43
N HIS A 140 11.20 1.41 11.91
CA HIS A 140 9.77 1.50 11.66
C HIS A 140 9.00 1.56 12.98
N GLN A 141 7.79 2.11 12.96
CA GLN A 141 6.85 1.98 14.06
C GLN A 141 6.06 0.68 13.96
N GLU A 142 5.74 0.06 15.09
CA GLU A 142 4.98 -1.20 15.15
C GLU A 142 3.54 -1.06 14.61
N THR A 143 3.00 0.15 14.57
CA THR A 143 1.66 0.47 14.04
C THR A 143 1.64 0.66 12.52
N PHE A 144 2.79 0.61 11.84
CA PHE A 144 2.85 0.71 10.38
C PHE A 144 2.05 -0.42 9.73
N ARG A 145 1.22 -0.06 8.74
CA ARG A 145 0.42 -1.02 7.96
C ARG A 145 0.50 -0.67 6.48
N VAL A 146 0.38 -1.67 5.62
CA VAL A 146 0.16 -1.53 4.17
C VAL A 146 -1.26 -1.94 3.90
N VAL A 147 -1.95 -1.17 3.04
CA VAL A 147 -3.34 -1.38 2.67
C VAL A 147 -3.49 -1.14 1.17
N VAL A 148 -4.28 -1.96 0.48
CA VAL A 148 -4.70 -1.70 -0.89
C VAL A 148 -6.17 -1.34 -0.92
N LEU A 149 -6.53 -0.30 -1.66
CA LEU A 149 -7.90 0.18 -1.80
C LEU A 149 -8.28 0.25 -3.29
N SER A 150 -9.44 -0.28 -3.63
CA SER A 150 -10.02 -0.21 -4.97
C SER A 150 -11.52 0.11 -4.89
N THR A 151 -12.05 0.79 -5.91
CA THR A 151 -13.50 1.04 -6.08
C THR A 151 -14.18 -0.01 -6.96
N ARG A 152 -13.46 -1.06 -7.35
CA ARG A 152 -13.99 -2.17 -8.15
C ARG A 152 -14.95 -3.02 -7.33
N THR A 153 -15.84 -3.72 -8.02
CA THR A 153 -16.69 -4.74 -7.41
C THR A 153 -15.89 -6.04 -7.30
N PRO A 154 -15.85 -6.73 -6.14
CA PRO A 154 -15.05 -7.95 -5.96
C PRO A 154 -15.46 -9.08 -6.93
N ASP A 155 -16.74 -9.19 -7.28
CA ASP A 155 -17.25 -10.25 -8.17
C ASP A 155 -17.24 -9.87 -9.66
N SER A 156 -16.53 -8.80 -10.04
CA SER A 156 -16.43 -8.42 -11.46
C SER A 156 -15.57 -9.44 -12.22
N GLU A 157 -16.02 -9.87 -13.41
CA GLU A 157 -15.23 -10.68 -14.34
C GLU A 157 -13.91 -10.00 -14.73
N ASP A 158 -13.85 -8.67 -14.61
CA ASP A 158 -12.67 -7.86 -14.91
C ASP A 158 -11.52 -8.05 -13.90
N ASN A 159 -11.76 -8.62 -12.71
CA ASN A 159 -10.73 -8.75 -11.65
C ASN A 159 -9.71 -9.88 -11.89
N SER A 160 -9.67 -10.44 -13.10
CA SER A 160 -8.67 -11.45 -13.47
C SER A 160 -7.24 -10.91 -13.36
N ASP A 161 -7.06 -9.63 -13.68
CA ASP A 161 -5.81 -8.87 -13.56
C ASP A 161 -5.23 -8.82 -12.14
N ILE A 162 -6.06 -8.92 -11.09
CA ILE A 162 -5.59 -8.98 -9.70
C ILE A 162 -4.69 -10.18 -9.48
N ALA A 163 -5.11 -11.36 -9.95
CA ALA A 163 -4.33 -12.59 -9.81
C ALA A 163 -3.15 -12.68 -10.80
N GLU A 164 -3.16 -11.86 -11.85
CA GLU A 164 -2.05 -11.77 -12.80
C GLU A 164 -0.92 -10.87 -12.27
N HIS A 165 -1.26 -9.81 -11.53
CA HIS A 165 -0.30 -8.77 -11.12
C HIS A 165 0.04 -8.77 -9.62
N LEU A 166 -0.70 -9.52 -8.82
CA LEU A 166 -0.47 -9.67 -7.39
C LEU A 166 -0.49 -11.15 -7.02
N GLU A 167 0.22 -11.50 -5.96
CA GLU A 167 0.20 -12.84 -5.32
C GLU A 167 -1.02 -12.90 -4.37
N PRO A 168 -2.18 -13.45 -4.77
CA PRO A 168 -3.43 -13.29 -4.02
C PRO A 168 -3.38 -13.84 -2.59
N GLU A 169 -2.53 -14.84 -2.34
CA GLU A 169 -2.29 -15.43 -1.02
C GLU A 169 -1.72 -14.44 0.00
N LYS A 170 -1.09 -13.35 -0.46
CA LYS A 170 -0.57 -12.27 0.41
C LYS A 170 -1.66 -11.31 0.86
N PHE A 171 -2.89 -11.45 0.35
CA PHE A 171 -3.97 -10.50 0.60
C PHE A 171 -5.14 -11.13 1.35
N GLU A 172 -5.79 -10.33 2.19
CA GLU A 172 -7.15 -10.58 2.66
C GLU A 172 -8.08 -9.68 1.86
N PHE A 173 -8.93 -10.27 1.01
CA PHE A 173 -9.88 -9.53 0.18
C PHE A 173 -11.14 -9.19 0.96
N ILE A 174 -11.46 -7.89 1.04
CA ILE A 174 -12.51 -7.39 1.92
C ILE A 174 -13.42 -6.43 1.15
N LYS A 175 -14.73 -6.66 1.20
CA LYS A 175 -15.76 -5.77 0.66
C LYS A 175 -16.31 -4.88 1.76
N ILE A 176 -16.41 -3.58 1.49
CA ILE A 176 -17.05 -2.61 2.40
C ILE A 176 -18.50 -2.41 1.96
N GLU A 177 -19.43 -2.50 2.91
CA GLU A 177 -20.87 -2.21 2.74
C GLU A 177 -21.35 -0.99 3.53
#